data_AF-A0A9C9XC25-F1
#
_entry.id   AF-A0A9C9XC25-F1
#
_cell.length_a   1.000
_cell.length_b   1.000
_cell.length_c   1.000
_cell.angle_alpha   90.00
_cell.angle_beta   90.00
_cell.angle_gamma   90.00
#
_symmetry.space_group_name_H-M   'P 1'
#
loop_
_entity.id
_entity.type
_entity.pdbx_description
1 polymer ?
#
loop_
_entity_poly.entity_id
_entity_poly.type
_entity_poly.pdbx_seq_one_letter_code
_entity_poly.pdbx_strand_id
1 'polypeptide(L)'
;MSQSLSIEAASASLAGVKPQNEDACGIQIAEGTLLETKGIAAVIADGMSGSDAGREASRACVSGFLADYFSTPESWTVKTSAQKILSALNHWL
;
A
#
# COMPACT_ATOMS: atom_id res chain seq x y z
N MET A 1 5.97 -7.67 30.95
CA MET A 1 6.56 -7.68 29.60
C MET A 1 5.42 -7.86 28.63
N SER A 2 5.00 -6.79 27.96
CA SER A 2 4.05 -6.84 26.86
C SER A 2 4.71 -7.56 25.69
N GLN A 3 4.11 -8.64 25.19
CA GLN A 3 4.60 -9.30 23.98
C GLN A 3 4.36 -8.35 22.80
N SER A 4 5.45 -7.89 22.17
CA SER A 4 5.38 -7.13 20.94
C SER A 4 5.14 -8.07 19.77
N LEU A 5 4.19 -7.74 18.89
CA LEU A 5 3.92 -8.49 17.67
C LEU A 5 5.17 -8.50 16.78
N SER A 6 5.73 -9.68 16.51
CA SER A 6 6.84 -9.88 15.58
C SER A 6 6.31 -10.42 14.26
N ILE A 7 6.73 -9.81 13.15
CA ILE A 7 6.22 -10.11 11.81
C ILE A 7 7.39 -10.19 10.84
N GLU A 8 7.40 -11.25 10.04
CA GLU A 8 8.25 -11.36 8.87
C GLU A 8 7.38 -11.21 7.62
N ALA A 9 7.82 -10.34 6.70
CA ALA A 9 7.07 -10.06 5.48
C ALA A 9 8.03 -9.83 4.30
N ALA A 10 7.59 -10.23 3.11
CA ALA A 10 8.27 -9.99 1.85
C ALA A 10 7.24 -9.78 0.74
N SER A 11 7.62 -9.04 -0.30
CA SER A 11 6.81 -8.86 -1.50
C SER A 11 7.63 -9.12 -2.75
N ALA A 12 6.99 -9.68 -3.77
CA ALA A 12 7.57 -9.92 -5.08
C ALA A 12 6.47 -9.80 -6.14
N SER A 13 6.83 -9.32 -7.33
CA SER A 13 5.93 -9.26 -8.48
C SER A 13 6.71 -9.55 -9.76
N LEU A 14 6.12 -10.36 -10.65
CA LEU A 14 6.77 -10.87 -11.86
C LEU A 14 5.87 -10.63 -13.07
N ALA A 15 6.46 -10.22 -14.21
CA ALA A 15 5.71 -9.96 -15.45
C ALA A 15 5.06 -11.22 -16.05
N GLY A 16 5.55 -12.41 -15.70
CA GLY A 16 5.14 -13.67 -16.29
C GLY A 16 5.42 -13.70 -17.80
N VAL A 17 4.38 -13.87 -18.61
CA VAL A 17 4.46 -13.96 -20.07
C VAL A 17 4.48 -12.60 -20.78
N LYS A 18 4.16 -11.51 -20.07
CA LYS A 18 4.11 -10.16 -20.63
C LYS A 18 5.51 -9.54 -20.72
N PRO A 19 5.77 -8.65 -21.69
CA PRO A 19 7.06 -7.97 -21.82
C PRO A 19 7.33 -6.99 -20.67
N GLN A 20 6.28 -6.50 -20.00
CA GLN A 20 6.38 -5.61 -18.87
C GLN A 20 5.44 -6.06 -17.76
N ASN A 21 5.90 -5.92 -16.51
CA ASN A 21 5.05 -6.08 -15.35
C ASN A 21 4.32 -4.77 -15.05
N GLU A 22 3.00 -4.78 -15.19
CA GLU A 22 2.12 -3.66 -14.88
C GLU A 22 1.60 -3.74 -13.44
N ASP A 23 1.92 -4.80 -12.70
CA ASP A 23 1.53 -4.99 -11.31
C ASP A 23 2.56 -4.37 -10.35
N ALA A 24 2.09 -3.89 -9.21
CA ALA A 24 2.91 -3.43 -8.11
C ALA A 24 2.43 -4.04 -6.79
N CYS A 25 3.36 -4.34 -5.89
CA CYS A 25 3.04 -4.76 -4.53
C CYS A 25 4.04 -4.19 -3.53
N GLY A 26 3.60 -3.99 -2.29
CA GLY A 26 4.43 -3.43 -1.23
C GLY A 26 3.85 -3.72 0.15
N ILE A 27 4.72 -3.73 1.15
CA ILE A 27 4.36 -3.97 2.55
C ILE A 27 5.08 -2.94 3.40
N GLN A 28 4.38 -2.38 4.37
CA GLN A 28 4.97 -1.53 5.40
C GLN A 28 4.44 -1.94 6.78
N ILE A 29 5.38 -2.21 7.67
CA ILE A 29 5.15 -2.59 9.06
C ILE A 29 5.39 -1.34 9.91
N ALA A 30 4.38 -0.89 10.64
CA ALA A 30 4.54 0.22 11.57
C ALA A 30 5.29 -0.20 12.84
N GLU A 31 5.81 0.78 13.56
CA GLU A 31 6.49 0.58 14.84
C GLU A 31 5.72 1.25 15.99
N GLY A 32 5.94 0.79 17.22
CA GLY A 32 5.36 1.37 18.43
C GLY A 32 3.82 1.41 18.40
N THR A 33 3.24 2.54 18.83
CA THR A 33 1.79 2.73 18.95
C THR A 33 1.05 2.64 17.61
N LEU A 34 1.71 2.96 16.50
CA LEU A 34 1.10 2.83 15.16
C LEU A 34 0.88 1.36 14.78
N LEU A 35 1.74 0.44 15.24
CA LEU A 35 1.52 -0.99 15.05
C LEU A 35 0.26 -1.47 15.79
N GLU A 36 -0.07 -0.89 16.95
CA GLU A 36 -1.26 -1.25 17.71
C GLU A 36 -2.55 -0.64 17.13
N THR A 37 -2.47 0.57 16.59
CA THR A 37 -3.65 1.34 16.14
C THR A 37 -3.94 1.21 14.64
N LYS A 38 -2.91 1.13 13.80
CA LYS A 38 -3.00 1.01 12.33
C LYS A 38 -2.52 -0.35 11.82
N GLY A 39 -1.67 -1.04 12.56
CA GLY A 39 -1.20 -2.37 12.20
C GLY A 39 -0.19 -2.33 11.05
N ILE A 40 -0.41 -3.21 10.07
CA ILE A 40 0.51 -3.48 8.97
C ILE A 40 -0.27 -3.29 7.68
N ALA A 41 0.31 -2.57 6.72
CA ALA A 41 -0.30 -2.35 5.43
C ALA A 41 0.41 -3.19 4.37
N ALA A 42 -0.36 -4.01 3.65
CA ALA A 42 0.08 -4.70 2.45
C ALA A 42 -0.83 -4.27 1.30
N VAL A 43 -0.23 -3.87 0.19
CA VAL A 43 -0.96 -3.32 -0.97
C VAL A 43 -0.52 -4.06 -2.22
N ILE A 44 -1.50 -4.37 -3.07
CA ILE A 44 -1.31 -4.91 -4.42
C ILE A 44 -2.15 -4.05 -5.36
N ALA A 45 -1.58 -3.65 -6.48
CA ALA A 45 -2.27 -2.94 -7.55
C ALA A 45 -1.96 -3.61 -8.89
N ASP A 46 -3.00 -3.85 -9.69
CA ASP A 46 -2.93 -4.35 -11.06
C ASP A 46 -3.12 -3.16 -12.00
N GLY A 47 -2.12 -2.91 -12.85
CA GLY A 47 -2.17 -1.83 -13.83
C GLY A 47 -2.96 -2.25 -15.07
N MET A 48 -3.86 -1.38 -15.54
CA MET A 48 -4.65 -1.66 -16.74
C MET A 48 -3.75 -1.81 -17.98
N SER A 49 -3.82 -2.98 -18.62
CA SER A 49 -3.14 -3.23 -19.90
C SER A 49 -3.71 -2.37 -21.03
N GLY A 50 -2.81 -1.87 -21.87
CA GLY A 50 -3.16 -1.01 -23.02
C GLY A 50 -3.17 0.48 -22.71
N SER A 51 -2.89 0.86 -21.46
CA SER A 51 -2.51 2.22 -21.09
C SER A 51 -0.99 2.33 -21.07
N ASP A 52 -0.43 3.35 -21.73
CA ASP A 52 1.02 3.64 -21.68
C ASP A 52 1.51 3.96 -20.25
N ALA A 53 0.59 4.21 -19.31
CA ALA A 53 0.87 4.57 -17.92
C ALA A 53 0.42 3.50 -16.90
N GLY A 54 0.03 2.29 -17.32
CA GLY A 54 -0.51 1.25 -16.43
C GLY A 54 0.46 0.86 -15.31
N ARG A 55 1.75 0.73 -15.65
CA ARG A 55 2.83 0.42 -14.70
C ARG A 55 3.10 1.55 -13.72
N GLU A 56 3.11 2.79 -14.21
CA GLU A 56 3.34 3.98 -13.41
C GLU A 56 2.19 4.19 -12.42
N ALA A 57 0.95 4.00 -12.87
CA ALA A 57 -0.25 4.10 -12.05
C ALA A 57 -0.27 3.08 -10.92
N SER A 58 0.01 1.80 -11.20
CA SER A 58 0.02 0.75 -10.15
C SER A 58 1.12 1.01 -9.11
N ARG A 59 2.31 1.41 -9.55
CA ARG A 59 3.43 1.78 -8.67
C ARG A 59 3.12 3.02 -7.82
N ALA A 60 2.50 4.04 -8.41
CA ALA A 60 2.11 5.25 -7.71
C ALA A 60 1.02 4.96 -6.67
N CYS A 61 0.05 4.11 -6.99
CA CYS A 61 -0.98 3.68 -6.06
C CYS A 61 -0.38 2.97 -4.83
N VAL A 62 0.48 1.97 -5.04
CA VAL A 62 1.13 1.24 -3.94
C VAL A 62 2.01 2.15 -3.10
N SER A 63 2.88 2.93 -3.75
CA SER A 63 3.85 3.78 -3.06
C SER A 63 3.17 4.92 -2.29
N GLY A 64 2.20 5.59 -2.91
CA GLY A 64 1.44 6.66 -2.30
C GLY A 64 0.59 6.18 -1.13
N PHE A 65 -0.08 5.02 -1.26
CA PHE A 65 -0.87 4.48 -0.16
C PHE A 65 0.00 4.18 1.06
N LEU A 66 1.13 3.49 0.87
CA LEU A 66 2.02 3.11 1.97
C LEU A 66 2.66 4.34 2.64
N ALA A 67 3.01 5.36 1.86
CA ALA A 67 3.57 6.61 2.38
C ALA A 67 2.57 7.40 3.25
N ASP A 68 1.31 7.50 2.82
CA ASP A 68 0.35 8.41 3.45
C ASP A 68 -0.54 7.73 4.50
N TYR A 69 -0.75 6.41 4.41
CA TYR A 69 -1.66 5.68 5.30
C TYR A 69 -1.30 5.85 6.78
N PHE A 70 -0.02 5.71 7.13
CA PHE A 70 0.45 5.85 8.52
C PHE A 70 0.55 7.31 8.98
N SER A 71 0.47 8.26 8.06
CA SER A 71 0.42 9.70 8.36
C SER A 71 -1.01 10.19 8.64
N THR A 72 -2.03 9.32 8.51
CA THR A 72 -3.41 9.66 8.87
C THR A 72 -3.60 9.78 10.38
N PRO A 73 -4.55 10.61 10.86
CA PRO A 73 -4.79 10.76 12.30
C PRO A 73 -5.00 9.42 13.03
N GLU A 74 -4.37 9.26 14.20
CA GLU A 74 -4.51 8.04 15.01
C GLU A 74 -5.95 7.82 15.50
N SER A 75 -6.73 8.89 15.65
CA SER A 75 -8.15 8.82 16.01
C SER A 75 -9.03 8.20 14.91
N TRP A 76 -8.51 8.06 13.68
CA TRP A 76 -9.26 7.45 12.60
C TRP A 76 -9.15 5.93 12.63
N THR A 77 -10.28 5.27 12.36
CA THR A 77 -10.28 3.82 12.14
C THR A 77 -9.44 3.46 10.90
N VAL A 78 -8.91 2.23 10.87
CA VAL A 78 -8.22 1.67 9.69
C VAL A 78 -9.03 1.88 8.40
N LYS A 79 -10.35 1.63 8.46
CA LYS A 79 -11.27 1.82 7.33
C LYS A 79 -11.30 3.27 6.86
N THR A 80 -11.44 4.22 7.77
CA THR A 80 -11.49 5.65 7.44
C THR A 80 -10.19 6.12 6.83
N SER A 81 -9.04 5.75 7.43
CA SER A 81 -7.71 6.06 6.92
C SER A 81 -7.52 5.54 5.51
N ALA A 82 -7.74 4.24 5.29
CA ALA A 82 -7.58 3.62 3.99
C ALA A 82 -8.47 4.27 2.92
N GLN A 83 -9.75 4.50 3.23
CA GLN A 83 -10.69 5.11 2.29
C GLN A 83 -10.28 6.54 1.90
N LYS A 84 -9.81 7.35 2.87
CA LYS A 84 -9.39 8.73 2.61
C LYS A 84 -8.14 8.79 1.72
N ILE A 85 -7.15 7.95 1.99
CA ILE A 85 -5.93 7.88 1.17
C ILE A 85 -6.25 7.34 -0.23
N LEU A 86 -7.02 6.26 -0.36
CA LEU A 86 -7.42 5.74 -1.68
C LEU A 86 -8.21 6.77 -2.50
N SER A 87 -9.09 7.53 -1.85
CA SER A 87 -9.86 8.58 -2.52
C SER A 87 -8.96 9.75 -2.98
N ALA A 88 -7.97 10.13 -2.18
CA ALA A 88 -7.01 11.18 -2.54
C ALA A 88 -6.11 10.73 -3.71
N LEU A 89 -5.60 9.49 -3.67
CA LEU A 89 -4.79 8.91 -4.75
C LEU A 89 -5.57 8.83 -6.06
N ASN A 90 -6.84 8.39 -6.01
CA ASN A 90 -7.70 8.33 -7.19
C ASN A 90 -8.06 9.71 -7.76
N HIS A 91 -7.96 10.78 -6.96
CA HIS A 91 -8.20 12.13 -7.47
C HIS A 91 -6.93 12.76 -8.07
N TRP A 92 -5.76 12.28 -7.64
CA TRP A 92 -4.47 12.77 -8.11
C TRP A 92 -3.98 12.07 -9.39
N LEU A 93 -4.25 10.76 -9.51
CA LEU A 93 -3.97 9.93 -10.70
C LEU A 93 -4.97 10.21 -11.83
#